data_AF-A0A7W7DS70-F1
#
_entry.id   AF-A0A7W7DS70-F1
#
_cell.length_a   1.000
_cell.length_b   1.000
_cell.length_c   1.000
_cell.angle_alpha   90.00
_cell.angle_beta   90.00
_cell.angle_gamma   90.00
#
_symmetry.space_group_name_H-M   'P 1'
#
loop_
_entity.id
_entity.type
_entity.pdbx_description
1 polymer ?
#
loop_
_entity_poly.entity_id
_entity_poly.type
_entity_poly.pdbx_seq_one_letter_code
_entity_poly.pdbx_strand_id
1 'polypeptide(L)'
;MPHATQHADVATAELESALRGGPFHIALRAAIAARGLPLQRVQHHLSRHGVKVGVTSLSYWQQGARRPQRPESLRAVRALEEILELPEESLIRLLADSGESPSGLRSAARSYRSLVEASGVLDQLLAELDCPPDGGLHTLGHHERLRIGARRELAERESHHIVRAHRDGIDRFVAVHHGDRGATPELMRVHALENCRTGRVRWHRDTGVLAAELLFDTRLRAGDTFLFRYGVEDGTAGVSREYVRGFDSPGGQYALQVCFDAAAVPVRCHRFAQHSAAAPRSGCQDLALSGRHRSVHLVEPRLRAGFLGIGWDWE
;
A
#
# COMPACT_ATOMS: atom_id res chain seq x y z
N MET A 1 23.04 -32.89 -28.43
CA MET A 1 22.13 -32.82 -27.26
C MET A 1 22.05 -31.37 -26.74
N PRO A 2 21.25 -30.48 -27.35
CA PRO A 2 21.09 -29.08 -26.90
C PRO A 2 19.73 -28.77 -26.22
N HIS A 3 18.78 -29.71 -26.21
CA HIS A 3 17.39 -29.44 -25.78
C HIS A 3 17.19 -29.29 -24.27
N ALA A 4 18.05 -29.86 -23.42
CA ALA A 4 17.87 -29.81 -21.97
C ALA A 4 18.10 -28.41 -21.38
N THR A 5 19.09 -27.68 -21.92
CA THR A 5 19.46 -26.34 -21.44
C THR A 5 18.43 -25.28 -21.85
N GLN A 6 17.86 -25.40 -23.05
CA GLN A 6 16.78 -24.49 -23.52
C GLN A 6 15.50 -24.62 -22.70
N HIS A 7 15.12 -25.83 -22.27
CA HIS A 7 13.93 -26.01 -21.43
C HIS A 7 14.10 -25.43 -20.02
N ALA A 8 15.31 -25.46 -19.46
CA ALA A 8 15.60 -24.87 -18.16
C ALA A 8 15.55 -23.32 -18.21
N ASP A 9 16.07 -22.71 -19.26
CA ASP A 9 16.03 -21.24 -19.44
C ASP A 9 14.61 -20.71 -19.67
N VAL A 10 13.79 -21.43 -20.46
CA VAL A 10 12.39 -21.07 -20.69
C VAL A 10 11.55 -21.22 -19.41
N ALA A 11 11.74 -22.31 -18.65
CA ALA A 11 11.05 -22.52 -17.38
C ALA A 11 11.43 -21.46 -16.31
N THR A 12 12.68 -20.98 -16.34
CA THR A 12 13.16 -19.92 -15.44
C THR A 12 12.57 -18.57 -15.83
N ALA A 13 12.48 -18.24 -17.12
CA ALA A 13 11.84 -17.02 -17.62
C ALA A 13 10.32 -16.99 -17.37
N GLU A 14 9.64 -18.15 -17.51
CA GLU A 14 8.23 -18.31 -17.17
C GLU A 14 7.98 -18.19 -15.66
N LEU A 15 8.87 -18.75 -14.84
CA LEU A 15 8.84 -18.59 -13.38
C LEU A 15 9.04 -17.12 -12.98
N GLU A 16 10.03 -16.43 -13.53
CA GLU A 16 10.24 -15.00 -13.27
C GLU A 16 9.04 -14.15 -13.70
N SER A 17 8.42 -14.48 -14.84
CA SER A 17 7.19 -13.81 -15.30
C SER A 17 6.02 -14.04 -14.35
N ALA A 18 5.83 -15.29 -13.90
CA ALA A 18 4.78 -15.65 -12.95
C ALA A 18 5.00 -15.02 -11.57
N LEU A 19 6.25 -14.89 -11.12
CA LEU A 19 6.63 -14.22 -9.86
C LEU A 19 6.49 -12.69 -9.93
N ARG A 20 6.56 -12.09 -11.13
CA ARG A 20 6.42 -10.63 -11.33
C ARG A 20 4.99 -10.10 -11.24
N GLY A 21 3.97 -10.96 -11.34
CA GLY A 21 2.57 -10.52 -11.26
C GLY A 21 1.53 -11.57 -11.68
N GLY A 22 1.91 -12.85 -11.71
CA GLY A 22 0.98 -13.93 -12.01
C GLY A 22 0.14 -14.34 -10.80
N PRO A 23 -0.97 -15.08 -10.99
CA PRO A 23 -1.75 -15.60 -9.88
C PRO A 23 -0.91 -16.52 -8.99
N PHE A 24 -1.04 -16.39 -7.66
CA PHE A 24 -0.28 -17.20 -6.68
C PHE A 24 -0.20 -18.70 -7.02
N HIS A 25 -1.31 -19.32 -7.43
CA HIS A 25 -1.35 -20.74 -7.74
C HIS A 25 -0.53 -21.13 -8.98
N ILE A 26 -0.38 -20.21 -9.95
CA ILE A 26 0.45 -20.39 -11.15
C ILE A 26 1.93 -20.27 -10.77
N ALA A 27 2.29 -19.25 -9.99
CA ALA A 27 3.64 -19.07 -9.49
C ALA A 27 4.11 -20.21 -8.59
N LEU A 28 3.25 -20.69 -7.67
CA LEU A 28 3.56 -21.82 -6.80
C LEU A 28 3.75 -23.12 -7.60
N ARG A 29 2.91 -23.34 -8.63
CA ARG A 29 3.05 -24.51 -9.52
C ARG A 29 4.34 -24.45 -10.33
N ALA A 30 4.66 -23.29 -10.90
CA ALA A 30 5.89 -23.06 -11.64
C ALA A 30 7.13 -23.26 -10.76
N ALA A 31 7.13 -22.74 -9.53
CA ALA A 31 8.24 -22.88 -8.60
C ALA A 31 8.49 -24.35 -8.19
N ILE A 32 7.43 -25.11 -7.91
CA ILE A 32 7.54 -26.54 -7.57
C ILE A 32 8.02 -27.36 -8.77
N ALA A 33 7.55 -27.03 -9.98
CA ALA A 33 7.99 -27.68 -11.21
C ALA A 33 9.47 -27.38 -11.53
N ALA A 34 9.90 -26.12 -11.41
CA ALA A 34 11.29 -25.70 -11.62
C ALA A 34 12.25 -26.37 -10.64
N ARG A 35 11.81 -26.59 -9.39
CA ARG A 35 12.60 -27.28 -8.37
C ARG A 35 12.56 -28.81 -8.47
N GLY A 36 11.61 -29.37 -9.25
CA GLY A 36 11.46 -30.82 -9.44
C GLY A 36 11.11 -31.60 -8.16
N LEU A 37 10.50 -30.94 -7.17
CA LEU A 37 10.18 -31.59 -5.88
C LEU A 37 8.75 -32.15 -5.88
N PRO A 38 8.55 -33.44 -5.56
CA PRO A 38 7.21 -33.98 -5.36
C PRO A 38 6.58 -33.37 -4.10
N LEU A 39 5.27 -33.12 -4.13
CA LEU A 39 4.51 -32.48 -3.04
C LEU A 39 4.72 -33.12 -1.66
N GLN A 40 4.88 -34.45 -1.61
CA GLN A 40 5.17 -35.16 -0.35
C GLN A 40 6.54 -34.77 0.24
N ARG A 41 7.55 -34.54 -0.60
CA ARG A 41 8.87 -34.09 -0.16
C ARG A 41 8.83 -32.63 0.30
N VAL A 42 8.03 -31.79 -0.35
CA VAL A 42 7.79 -30.40 0.08
C VAL A 42 7.11 -30.37 1.46
N GLN A 43 6.08 -31.20 1.66
CA GLN A 43 5.39 -31.34 2.95
C GLN A 43 6.32 -31.82 4.08
N HIS A 44 7.21 -32.76 3.77
CA HIS A 44 8.21 -33.25 4.73
C HIS A 44 9.17 -32.14 5.17
N HIS A 45 9.64 -31.30 4.25
CA HIS A 45 10.50 -30.16 4.58
C HIS A 45 9.74 -29.11 5.42
N LEU A 46 8.50 -28.79 5.08
CA LEU A 46 7.67 -27.87 5.87
C LEU A 46 7.49 -28.34 7.32
N SER A 47 7.30 -29.65 7.51
CA SER A 47 7.17 -30.24 8.85
C SER A 47 8.47 -30.13 9.66
N ARG A 48 9.64 -30.21 9.01
CA ARG A 48 10.96 -29.99 9.64
C ARG A 48 11.20 -28.53 10.02
N HIS A 49 10.59 -27.58 9.30
CA HIS A 49 10.55 -26.15 9.66
C HIS A 49 9.46 -25.83 10.71
N GLY A 50 8.84 -26.84 11.34
CA GLY A 50 7.86 -26.65 12.41
C GLY A 50 6.47 -26.23 11.92
N VAL A 51 6.19 -26.33 10.61
CA VAL A 51 4.90 -25.93 10.03
C VAL A 51 4.12 -27.17 9.58
N LYS A 52 2.91 -27.35 10.14
CA LYS A 52 2.04 -28.49 9.80
C LYS A 52 1.06 -28.12 8.68
N VAL A 53 1.40 -28.50 7.44
CA VAL A 53 0.48 -28.41 6.27
C VAL A 53 0.29 -29.79 5.66
N GLY A 54 -0.96 -30.15 5.32
CA GLY A 54 -1.28 -31.41 4.64
C GLY A 54 -1.04 -31.35 3.14
N VAL A 55 -0.71 -32.48 2.51
CA VAL A 55 -0.52 -32.60 1.04
C VAL A 55 -1.75 -32.14 0.27
N THR A 56 -2.96 -32.41 0.77
CA THR A 56 -4.22 -31.95 0.20
C THR A 56 -4.34 -30.43 0.19
N SER A 57 -3.82 -29.75 1.22
CA SER A 57 -3.82 -28.28 1.29
C SER A 57 -2.85 -27.68 0.28
N LEU A 58 -1.66 -28.26 0.11
CA LEU A 58 -0.69 -27.85 -0.93
C LEU A 58 -1.25 -28.07 -2.34
N SER A 59 -1.94 -29.19 -2.56
CA SER A 59 -2.60 -29.49 -3.83
C SER A 59 -3.70 -28.47 -4.16
N TYR A 60 -4.54 -28.11 -3.18
CA TYR A 60 -5.55 -27.06 -3.36
C TYR A 60 -4.95 -25.67 -3.60
N TRP A 61 -3.77 -25.38 -3.05
CA TRP A 61 -3.04 -24.13 -3.32
C TRP A 61 -2.50 -24.09 -4.75
N GLN A 62 -1.96 -25.18 -5.28
CA GLN A 62 -1.50 -25.27 -6.68
C GLN A 62 -2.64 -25.20 -7.71
N GLN A 63 -3.83 -25.70 -7.35
CA GLN A 63 -5.02 -25.67 -8.20
C GLN A 63 -5.77 -24.33 -8.12
N GLY A 64 -5.41 -23.46 -7.17
CA GLY A 64 -6.11 -22.21 -6.92
C GLY A 64 -7.47 -22.38 -6.22
N ALA A 65 -7.84 -23.60 -5.83
CA ALA A 65 -9.10 -23.92 -5.15
C ALA A 65 -9.15 -23.38 -3.71
N ARG A 66 -7.99 -23.14 -3.09
CA ARG A 66 -7.88 -22.52 -1.76
C ARG A 66 -6.66 -21.61 -1.70
N ARG A 67 -6.77 -20.48 -1.01
CA ARG A 67 -5.66 -19.54 -0.81
C ARG A 67 -5.23 -19.47 0.66
N PRO A 68 -3.92 -19.43 0.95
CA PRO A 68 -3.42 -19.22 2.30
C PRO A 68 -3.62 -17.76 2.73
N GLN A 69 -4.45 -17.55 3.76
CA GLN A 69 -4.71 -16.22 4.35
C GLN A 69 -4.41 -16.17 5.86
N ARG A 70 -4.37 -17.32 6.54
CA ARG A 70 -4.16 -17.38 8.00
C ARG A 70 -2.68 -17.20 8.36
N PRO A 71 -2.35 -16.64 9.54
CA PRO A 71 -0.96 -16.43 9.96
C PRO A 71 -0.07 -17.69 9.92
N GLU A 72 -0.64 -18.85 10.27
CA GLU A 72 0.05 -20.15 10.18
C GLU A 72 0.30 -20.58 8.73
N SER A 73 -0.64 -20.28 7.82
CA SER A 73 -0.50 -20.57 6.39
C SER A 73 0.48 -19.62 5.71
N LEU A 74 0.57 -18.35 6.14
CA LEU A 74 1.57 -17.41 5.64
C LEU A 74 2.98 -17.81 6.10
N ARG A 75 3.13 -18.29 7.34
CA ARG A 75 4.39 -18.93 7.79
C ARG A 75 4.77 -20.13 6.94
N ALA A 76 3.79 -20.92 6.50
CA ALA A 76 4.03 -22.01 5.55
C ALA A 76 4.54 -21.53 4.19
N VAL A 77 4.02 -20.41 3.68
CA VAL A 77 4.47 -19.85 2.40
C VAL A 77 5.90 -19.29 2.50
N ARG A 78 6.29 -18.71 3.65
CA ARG A 78 7.70 -18.29 3.90
C ARG A 78 8.65 -19.48 3.82
N ALA A 79 8.30 -20.55 4.54
CA ALA A 79 9.09 -21.77 4.50
C ALA A 79 9.10 -22.41 3.10
N LEU A 80 8.04 -22.27 2.31
CA LEU A 80 8.03 -22.72 0.91
C LEU A 80 9.02 -21.96 0.03
N GLU A 81 9.16 -20.65 0.21
CA GLU A 81 10.13 -19.84 -0.54
C GLU A 81 11.57 -20.30 -0.27
N GLU A 82 11.91 -20.57 0.99
CA GLU A 82 13.21 -21.12 1.38
C GLU A 82 13.45 -22.52 0.78
N ILE A 83 12.47 -23.43 0.87
CA ILE A 83 12.58 -24.81 0.36
C ILE A 83 12.70 -24.85 -1.16
N LEU A 84 12.03 -23.91 -1.85
CA LEU A 84 12.01 -23.81 -3.30
C LEU A 84 13.15 -22.94 -3.85
N GLU A 85 14.04 -22.43 -2.98
CA GLU A 85 15.14 -21.51 -3.34
C GLU A 85 14.67 -20.29 -4.14
N LEU A 86 13.48 -19.77 -3.79
CA LEU A 86 12.97 -18.55 -4.39
C LEU A 86 13.55 -17.33 -3.68
N PRO A 87 13.62 -16.17 -4.36
CA PRO A 87 13.92 -14.93 -3.68
C PRO A 87 12.92 -14.69 -2.54
N GLU A 88 13.39 -14.16 -1.42
CA GLU A 88 12.57 -13.93 -0.23
C GLU A 88 11.31 -13.13 -0.58
N GLU A 89 10.17 -13.55 -0.03
CA GLU A 89 8.84 -12.96 -0.21
C GLU A 89 8.22 -13.08 -1.61
N SER A 90 8.82 -13.81 -2.56
CA SER A 90 8.32 -13.85 -3.95
C SER A 90 6.91 -14.44 -4.11
N LEU A 91 6.52 -15.44 -3.31
CA LEU A 91 5.19 -16.04 -3.33
C LEU A 91 4.22 -15.33 -2.39
N ILE A 92 4.72 -14.80 -1.27
CA ILE A 92 3.92 -14.02 -0.30
C ILE A 92 3.46 -12.71 -0.92
N ARG A 93 4.29 -12.07 -1.74
CA ARG A 93 3.92 -10.86 -2.50
C ARG A 93 2.69 -11.09 -3.37
N LEU A 94 2.58 -12.25 -4.03
CA LEU A 94 1.44 -12.59 -4.88
C LEU A 94 0.15 -12.89 -4.09
N LEU A 95 0.28 -13.22 -2.80
CA LEU A 95 -0.86 -13.37 -1.89
C LEU A 95 -1.36 -12.02 -1.37
N ALA A 96 -0.45 -11.05 -1.20
CA ALA A 96 -0.77 -9.68 -0.81
C ALA A 96 -1.42 -8.89 -1.98
N ASP A 97 -0.98 -9.12 -3.22
CA ASP A 97 -1.48 -8.42 -4.43
C ASP A 97 -2.92 -8.77 -4.82
N SER A 98 -3.48 -9.85 -4.24
CA SER A 98 -4.86 -10.28 -4.49
C SER A 98 -5.78 -10.14 -3.28
N GLY A 99 -5.29 -9.51 -2.20
CA GLY A 99 -6.19 -9.07 -1.15
C GLY A 99 -7.04 -7.94 -1.71
N GLU A 100 -8.31 -8.20 -2.00
CA GLU A 100 -9.34 -7.17 -1.97
C GLU A 100 -9.30 -6.55 -0.57
N SER A 101 -8.38 -5.61 -0.37
CA SER A 101 -8.42 -4.74 0.78
C SER A 101 -9.64 -3.82 0.60
N PRO A 102 -10.37 -3.54 1.69
CA PRO A 102 -11.61 -2.77 1.68
C PRO A 102 -11.54 -1.58 0.71
N SER A 103 -12.34 -1.66 -0.36
CA SER A 103 -12.31 -0.79 -1.53
C SER A 103 -12.85 0.61 -1.27
N GLY A 104 -12.20 1.40 -0.43
CA GLY A 104 -12.66 2.75 -0.09
C GLY A 104 -11.70 3.59 0.73
N LEU A 105 -10.58 3.02 1.17
CA LEU A 105 -9.77 3.59 2.23
C LEU A 105 -8.44 4.07 1.68
N ARG A 106 -8.35 5.38 1.51
CA ARG A 106 -7.19 6.00 0.89
C ARG A 106 -6.09 6.14 1.94
N SER A 107 -5.19 5.16 2.00
CA SER A 107 -3.98 5.22 2.81
C SER A 107 -2.98 6.23 2.24
N ALA A 108 -2.55 7.21 3.03
CA ALA A 108 -1.25 7.85 2.79
C ALA A 108 -0.19 7.06 3.53
N ALA A 109 0.88 6.73 2.79
CA ALA A 109 1.88 5.81 3.25
C ALA A 109 3.24 6.50 3.33
N ARG A 110 3.87 6.35 4.47
CA ARG A 110 5.31 6.53 4.62
C ARG A 110 5.91 5.18 4.95
N SER A 111 6.93 4.81 4.17
CA SER A 111 7.54 3.47 4.07
C SER A 111 6.55 2.35 3.71
N TYR A 112 6.75 1.74 2.54
CA TYR A 112 6.06 0.50 2.11
C TYR A 112 6.01 -0.58 3.21
N ARG A 113 7.06 -0.67 4.03
CA ARG A 113 7.16 -1.64 5.13
C ARG A 113 6.08 -1.41 6.21
N SER A 114 5.66 -0.16 6.43
CA SER A 114 4.58 0.19 7.36
C SER A 114 3.19 -0.11 6.79
N LEU A 115 3.03 -0.19 5.46
CA LEU A 115 1.75 -0.53 4.82
C LEU A 115 1.40 -2.02 4.91
N VAL A 116 2.40 -2.89 4.77
CA VAL A 116 2.20 -4.36 4.79
C VAL A 116 2.00 -4.88 6.21
N GLU A 117 2.69 -4.31 7.20
CA GLU A 117 2.54 -4.69 8.61
C GLU A 117 1.18 -4.28 9.21
N ALA A 118 0.47 -3.33 8.57
CA ALA A 118 -0.72 -2.70 9.11
C ALA A 118 -2.08 -3.22 8.59
N SER A 119 -2.13 -4.17 7.63
CA SER A 119 -3.40 -4.50 6.97
C SER A 119 -4.46 -5.06 7.95
N GLY A 120 -4.07 -5.98 8.84
CA GLY A 120 -4.99 -6.55 9.84
C GLY A 120 -5.38 -5.56 10.95
N VAL A 121 -4.50 -4.61 11.27
CA VAL A 121 -4.77 -3.55 12.24
C VAL A 121 -5.72 -2.50 11.65
N LEU A 122 -5.55 -2.18 10.37
CA LEU A 122 -6.46 -1.29 9.65
C LEU A 122 -7.88 -1.86 9.63
N ASP A 123 -8.05 -3.13 9.28
CA ASP A 123 -9.36 -3.82 9.32
C ASP A 123 -10.01 -3.75 10.71
N GLN A 124 -9.22 -3.93 11.78
CA GLN A 124 -9.72 -3.80 13.16
C GLN A 124 -10.16 -2.37 13.48
N LEU A 125 -9.35 -1.36 13.17
CA LEU A 125 -9.67 0.05 13.41
C LEU A 125 -10.94 0.48 12.65
N LEU A 126 -11.16 -0.05 11.45
CA LEU A 126 -12.34 0.24 10.65
C LEU A 126 -13.60 -0.40 11.23
N ALA A 127 -13.48 -1.63 11.71
CA ALA A 127 -14.57 -2.30 12.42
C ALA A 127 -14.96 -1.50 13.68
N GLU A 128 -13.99 -0.95 14.42
CA GLU A 128 -14.24 -0.07 15.57
C GLU A 128 -14.88 1.28 15.20
N LEU A 129 -14.76 1.70 13.94
CA LEU A 129 -15.37 2.91 13.39
C LEU A 129 -16.70 2.63 12.67
N ASP A 130 -17.19 1.39 12.66
CA ASP A 130 -18.39 0.96 11.95
C ASP A 130 -18.37 1.34 10.45
N CYS A 131 -17.17 1.41 9.86
CA CYS A 131 -17.00 1.86 8.48
C CYS A 131 -17.15 0.66 7.53
N PRO A 132 -18.02 0.74 6.49
CA PRO A 132 -18.10 -0.32 5.51
C PRO A 132 -16.77 -0.44 4.74
N PRO A 133 -16.42 -1.66 4.28
CA PRO A 133 -15.17 -1.92 3.57
C PRO A 133 -14.92 -0.95 2.41
N ASP A 134 -15.97 -0.59 1.68
CA ASP A 134 -15.84 0.25 0.50
C ASP A 134 -15.99 1.76 0.76
N GLY A 135 -16.22 2.17 2.01
CA GLY A 135 -16.41 3.57 2.42
C GLY A 135 -17.58 4.32 1.77
N GLY A 136 -18.24 3.75 0.75
CA GLY A 136 -19.36 4.36 0.03
C GLY A 136 -19.00 5.52 -0.92
N LEU A 137 -17.71 5.77 -1.16
CA LEU A 137 -17.23 6.94 -1.91
C LEU A 137 -16.23 6.58 -3.00
N HIS A 138 -16.42 7.17 -4.19
CA HIS A 138 -15.44 7.20 -5.26
C HIS A 138 -14.71 8.54 -5.28
N THR A 139 -13.37 8.51 -5.27
CA THR A 139 -12.55 9.73 -5.40
C THR A 139 -12.50 10.17 -6.86
N LEU A 140 -13.05 11.34 -7.18
CA LEU A 140 -12.98 11.97 -8.50
C LEU A 140 -11.77 12.87 -8.64
N GLY A 141 -11.35 13.50 -7.55
CA GLY A 141 -10.22 14.41 -7.51
C GLY A 141 -9.57 14.38 -6.14
N HIS A 142 -8.25 14.44 -6.12
CA HIS A 142 -7.50 14.43 -4.88
C HIS A 142 -6.24 15.26 -5.03
N HIS A 143 -6.16 16.33 -4.27
CA HIS A 143 -4.98 17.18 -4.20
C HIS A 143 -4.37 17.07 -2.80
N GLU A 144 -3.11 16.69 -2.74
CA GLU A 144 -2.34 16.63 -1.50
C GLU A 144 -1.21 17.65 -1.50
N ARG A 145 -1.08 18.33 -0.38
CA ARG A 145 0.02 19.23 -0.11
C ARG A 145 0.76 18.77 1.14
N LEU A 146 2.05 18.49 0.97
CA LEU A 146 2.93 18.08 2.05
C LEU A 146 3.88 19.21 2.42
N ARG A 147 4.18 19.33 3.71
CA ARG A 147 5.22 20.22 4.22
C ARG A 147 6.30 19.40 4.90
N ILE A 148 7.51 19.49 4.38
CA ILE A 148 8.72 18.93 5.00
C ILE A 148 9.32 20.00 5.90
N GLY A 149 9.50 19.68 7.17
CA GLY A 149 10.01 20.58 8.19
C GLY A 149 11.54 20.73 8.17
N ALA A 150 12.06 21.61 9.03
CA ALA A 150 13.48 21.90 9.14
C ALA A 150 14.32 20.68 9.60
N ARG A 151 13.71 19.69 10.27
CA ARG A 151 14.39 18.44 10.65
C ARG A 151 14.26 17.36 9.56
N ARG A 152 13.84 17.75 8.35
CA ARG A 152 13.58 16.84 7.21
C ARG A 152 12.41 15.88 7.47
N GLU A 153 11.54 16.20 8.41
CA GLU A 153 10.37 15.41 8.80
C GLU A 153 9.12 15.78 7.98
N LEU A 154 8.12 14.90 7.92
CA LEU A 154 6.81 15.30 7.39
C LEU A 154 6.02 15.99 8.47
N ALA A 155 6.12 17.31 8.51
CA ALA A 155 5.48 18.11 9.53
C ALA A 155 3.96 18.15 9.35
N GLU A 156 3.50 18.19 8.09
CA GLU A 156 2.09 18.42 7.79
C GLU A 156 1.71 17.82 6.44
N ARG A 157 0.50 17.26 6.38
CA ARG A 157 -0.18 16.82 5.18
C ARG A 157 -1.56 17.43 5.15
N GLU A 158 -1.86 18.15 4.08
CA GLU A 158 -3.21 18.60 3.76
C GLU A 158 -3.75 17.79 2.57
N SER A 159 -4.99 17.30 2.68
CA SER A 159 -5.67 16.54 1.63
C SER A 159 -6.99 17.21 1.29
N HIS A 160 -7.15 17.55 0.01
CA HIS A 160 -8.36 18.09 -0.58
C HIS A 160 -8.99 17.03 -1.48
N HIS A 161 -10.20 16.61 -1.14
CA HIS A 161 -10.92 15.56 -1.83
C HIS A 161 -12.15 16.09 -2.55
N ILE A 162 -12.35 15.57 -3.76
CA ILE A 162 -13.62 15.58 -4.48
C ILE A 162 -14.06 14.13 -4.58
N VAL A 163 -15.17 13.80 -3.93
CA VAL A 163 -15.72 12.45 -3.89
C VAL A 163 -17.11 12.41 -4.50
N ARG A 164 -17.53 11.23 -4.93
CA ARG A 164 -18.90 10.91 -5.34
C ARG A 164 -19.41 9.74 -4.51
N ALA A 165 -20.58 9.89 -3.90
CA ALA A 165 -21.24 8.78 -3.24
C ALA A 165 -21.77 7.78 -4.27
N HIS A 166 -21.51 6.49 -4.08
CA HIS A 166 -22.10 5.42 -4.91
C HIS A 166 -23.23 4.68 -4.20
N ARG A 167 -23.54 5.06 -2.96
CA ARG A 167 -24.65 4.56 -2.14
C ARG A 167 -25.34 5.72 -1.44
N ASP A 168 -26.60 5.51 -1.05
CA ASP A 168 -27.35 6.47 -0.26
C ASP A 168 -26.92 6.46 1.21
N GLY A 169 -27.02 7.61 1.85
CA GLY A 169 -26.84 7.75 3.29
C GLY A 169 -25.39 7.94 3.75
N ILE A 170 -24.46 8.20 2.82
CA ILE A 170 -23.07 8.45 3.16
C ILE A 170 -22.94 9.82 3.83
N ASP A 171 -22.47 9.84 5.07
CA ASP A 171 -22.31 11.05 5.88
C ASP A 171 -20.88 11.30 6.37
N ARG A 172 -19.94 10.44 5.97
CA ARG A 172 -18.58 10.47 6.48
C ARG A 172 -17.54 9.94 5.50
N PHE A 173 -16.29 10.29 5.78
CA PHE A 173 -15.09 9.73 5.17
C PHE A 173 -14.11 9.31 6.27
N VAL A 174 -13.40 8.19 6.10
CA VAL A 174 -12.36 7.75 7.04
C VAL A 174 -11.00 8.06 6.45
N ALA A 175 -10.29 9.00 7.07
CA ALA A 175 -8.92 9.35 6.73
C ALA A 175 -7.95 8.43 7.48
N VAL A 176 -7.06 7.77 6.76
CA VAL A 176 -6.02 6.89 7.33
C VAL A 176 -4.65 7.53 7.12
N HIS A 177 -3.86 7.55 8.19
CA HIS A 177 -2.49 8.05 8.22
C HIS A 177 -1.58 7.01 8.86
N HIS A 178 -0.44 6.74 8.23
CA HIS A 178 0.59 5.84 8.76
C HIS A 178 1.78 6.68 9.21
N GLY A 179 2.06 6.67 10.52
CA GLY A 179 3.27 7.27 11.07
C GLY A 179 4.53 6.49 10.72
N ASP A 180 5.67 7.17 10.84
CA ASP A 180 6.98 6.53 10.72
C ASP A 180 7.23 5.54 11.89
N ARG A 181 8.17 4.61 11.74
CA ARG A 181 8.53 3.66 12.81
C ARG A 181 9.05 4.43 14.03
N GLY A 182 8.37 4.31 15.17
CA GLY A 182 8.66 5.09 16.38
C GLY A 182 7.93 6.42 16.48
N ALA A 183 7.07 6.75 15.51
CA ALA A 183 6.13 7.86 15.63
C ALA A 183 5.20 7.64 16.83
N THR A 184 4.70 8.73 17.41
CA THR A 184 3.77 8.69 18.53
C THR A 184 2.42 9.21 18.03
N PRO A 185 1.49 8.31 17.61
CA PRO A 185 0.21 8.72 17.02
C PRO A 185 -0.62 9.66 17.89
N GLU A 186 -0.44 9.63 19.21
CA GLU A 186 -1.13 10.48 20.18
C GLU A 186 -0.78 11.96 20.08
N LEU A 187 0.40 12.26 19.53
CA LEU A 187 0.86 13.63 19.32
C LEU A 187 0.46 14.15 17.94
N MET A 188 -0.06 13.28 17.06
CA MET A 188 -0.59 13.69 15.76
C MET A 188 -1.92 14.40 15.94
N ARG A 189 -2.13 15.46 15.16
CA ARG A 189 -3.38 16.22 15.19
C ARG A 189 -4.07 16.16 13.84
N VAL A 190 -5.34 15.80 13.86
CA VAL A 190 -6.21 15.83 12.68
C VAL A 190 -7.00 17.13 12.71
N HIS A 191 -6.93 17.88 11.63
CA HIS A 191 -7.62 19.15 11.46
C HIS A 191 -8.68 19.00 10.39
N ALA A 192 -9.95 19.14 10.75
CA ALA A 192 -11.01 19.34 9.76
C ALA A 192 -10.94 20.78 9.25
N LEU A 193 -10.75 20.97 7.94
CA LEU A 193 -10.48 22.29 7.37
C LEU A 193 -11.69 22.87 6.65
N GLU A 194 -12.29 22.11 5.72
CA GLU A 194 -13.44 22.56 4.94
C GLU A 194 -14.46 21.44 4.76
N ASN A 195 -15.74 21.81 4.90
CA ASN A 195 -16.92 20.95 4.67
C ASN A 195 -16.88 19.60 5.40
N CYS A 196 -16.14 19.51 6.51
CA CYS A 196 -16.16 18.35 7.37
C CYS A 196 -15.91 18.76 8.82
N ARG A 197 -16.22 17.85 9.75
CA ARG A 197 -15.78 17.91 11.14
C ARG A 197 -15.13 16.60 11.55
N THR A 198 -14.17 16.67 12.45
CA THR A 198 -13.53 15.47 13.00
C THR A 198 -14.50 14.75 13.94
N GLY A 199 -14.73 13.47 13.67
CA GLY A 199 -15.53 12.55 14.48
C GLY A 199 -14.63 11.74 15.43
N ARG A 200 -14.83 10.42 15.46
CA ARG A 200 -13.96 9.54 16.26
C ARG A 200 -12.57 9.47 15.61
N VAL A 201 -11.55 9.56 16.46
CA VAL A 201 -10.16 9.25 16.08
C VAL A 201 -9.75 7.98 16.82
N ARG A 202 -9.11 7.08 16.09
CA ARG A 202 -8.54 5.83 16.59
C ARG A 202 -7.11 5.74 16.14
N TRP A 203 -6.28 5.12 16.95
CA TRP A 203 -4.89 4.90 16.63
C TRP A 203 -4.43 3.56 17.19
N HIS A 204 -3.38 3.03 16.61
CA HIS A 204 -2.73 1.82 17.06
C HIS A 204 -1.25 2.10 17.31
N ARG A 205 -0.83 2.01 18.58
CA ARG A 205 0.53 2.37 19.03
C ARG A 205 1.61 1.56 18.33
N ASP A 206 1.43 0.24 18.22
CA ASP A 206 2.50 -0.64 17.76
C ASP A 206 2.79 -0.50 16.26
N THR A 207 1.79 -0.09 15.47
CA THR A 207 1.91 0.08 14.02
C THR A 207 1.99 1.55 13.59
N GLY A 208 1.78 2.50 14.51
CA GLY A 208 1.80 3.93 14.20
C GLY A 208 0.61 4.39 13.32
N VAL A 209 -0.45 3.60 13.21
CA VAL A 209 -1.61 3.90 12.36
C VAL A 209 -2.57 4.82 13.10
N LEU A 210 -3.06 5.84 12.40
CA LEU A 210 -4.14 6.73 12.84
C LEU A 210 -5.28 6.67 11.82
N ALA A 211 -6.50 6.49 12.30
CA ALA A 211 -7.74 6.55 11.53
C ALA A 211 -8.66 7.60 12.14
N ALA A 212 -9.17 8.52 11.32
CA ALA A 212 -10.05 9.59 11.76
C ALA A 212 -11.30 9.66 10.89
N GLU A 213 -12.46 9.73 11.54
CA GLU A 213 -13.72 10.06 10.86
C GLU A 213 -13.78 11.54 10.54
N LEU A 214 -14.17 11.85 9.32
CA LEU A 214 -14.50 13.19 8.84
C LEU A 214 -15.98 13.16 8.45
N LEU A 215 -16.80 13.81 9.26
CA LEU A 215 -18.25 13.82 9.12
C LEU A 215 -18.63 15.02 8.23
N PHE A 216 -19.47 14.81 7.24
CA PHE A 216 -19.84 15.82 6.23
C PHE A 216 -20.95 16.77 6.71
N ASP A 217 -21.59 16.47 7.85
CA ASP A 217 -22.78 17.16 8.36
C ASP A 217 -23.96 17.21 7.38
N THR A 218 -23.91 16.35 6.37
CA THR A 218 -24.98 16.08 5.41
C THR A 218 -24.96 14.60 5.03
N ARG A 219 -26.09 14.11 4.54
CA ARG A 219 -26.22 12.74 4.01
C ARG A 219 -26.27 12.81 2.49
N LEU A 220 -25.24 12.26 1.86
CA LEU A 220 -25.13 12.16 0.42
C LEU A 220 -26.02 11.02 -0.12
N ARG A 221 -26.62 11.24 -1.28
CA ARG A 221 -27.30 10.21 -2.07
C ARG A 221 -26.36 9.66 -3.12
N ALA A 222 -26.66 8.48 -3.64
CA ALA A 222 -25.94 7.88 -4.75
C ALA A 222 -25.90 8.86 -5.94
N GLY A 223 -24.69 9.18 -6.40
CA GLY A 223 -24.42 10.14 -7.47
C GLY A 223 -23.98 11.52 -6.99
N ASP A 224 -24.30 11.90 -5.74
CA ASP A 224 -23.95 13.21 -5.20
C ASP A 224 -22.44 13.36 -5.09
N THR A 225 -21.94 14.55 -5.41
CA THR A 225 -20.54 14.90 -5.23
C THR A 225 -20.35 15.77 -4.01
N PHE A 226 -19.25 15.56 -3.31
CA PHE A 226 -18.91 16.31 -2.12
C PHE A 226 -17.42 16.68 -2.14
N LEU A 227 -17.12 17.89 -1.66
CA LEU A 227 -15.79 18.46 -1.62
C LEU A 227 -15.45 18.78 -0.18
N PHE A 228 -14.32 18.28 0.31
CA PHE A 228 -13.88 18.52 1.69
C PHE A 228 -12.35 18.57 1.79
N ARG A 229 -11.85 19.21 2.85
CA ARG A 229 -10.41 19.31 3.16
C ARG A 229 -10.14 18.93 4.60
N TYR A 230 -9.03 18.25 4.81
CA TYR A 230 -8.50 17.96 6.13
C TYR A 230 -6.98 17.99 6.14
N GLY A 231 -6.41 18.27 7.31
CA GLY A 231 -4.99 18.25 7.59
C GLY A 231 -4.63 17.18 8.61
N VAL A 232 -3.41 16.66 8.53
CA VAL A 232 -2.77 15.90 9.59
C VAL A 232 -1.41 16.51 9.85
N GLU A 233 -1.19 16.94 11.08
CA GLU A 233 0.10 17.37 11.59
C GLU A 233 0.77 16.20 12.33
N ASP A 234 1.96 15.84 11.88
CA ASP A 234 2.80 14.83 12.52
C ASP A 234 4.13 15.45 12.94
N GLY A 235 4.19 15.92 14.20
CA GLY A 235 5.43 16.44 14.79
C GLY A 235 6.44 15.35 15.16
N THR A 236 6.05 14.07 15.06
CA THR A 236 6.82 12.92 15.55
C THR A 236 7.49 12.13 14.44
N ALA A 237 7.23 12.49 13.19
CA ALA A 237 7.86 11.90 12.01
C ALA A 237 9.39 11.98 12.08
N GLY A 238 10.03 10.93 11.57
CA GLY A 238 11.48 10.89 11.39
C GLY A 238 11.91 11.62 10.12
N VAL A 239 13.20 11.51 9.78
CA VAL A 239 13.72 12.03 8.52
C VAL A 239 13.05 11.30 7.36
N SER A 240 12.40 12.08 6.49
CA SER A 240 11.77 11.59 5.28
C SER A 240 12.70 11.65 4.09
N ARG A 241 12.64 10.64 3.23
CA ARG A 241 13.26 10.68 1.89
C ARG A 241 12.26 10.52 0.76
N GLU A 242 11.00 10.21 1.08
CA GLU A 242 9.97 10.01 0.06
C GLU A 242 8.58 10.14 0.65
N TYR A 243 7.62 10.34 -0.23
CA TYR A 243 6.22 10.15 0.05
C TYR A 243 5.59 9.32 -1.06
N VAL A 244 4.77 8.34 -0.68
CA VAL A 244 4.09 7.45 -1.60
C VAL A 244 2.62 7.35 -1.25
N ARG A 245 1.77 7.35 -2.28
CA ARG A 245 0.32 7.17 -2.15
C ARG A 245 -0.11 5.93 -2.90
N GLY A 246 -0.87 5.07 -2.23
CA GLY A 246 -1.54 3.93 -2.84
C GLY A 246 -2.91 4.31 -3.40
N PHE A 247 -3.25 3.72 -4.53
CA PHE A 247 -4.54 3.86 -5.21
C PHE A 247 -5.06 2.46 -5.56
N ASP A 248 -6.21 2.10 -5.01
CA ASP A 248 -6.78 0.76 -5.18
C ASP A 248 -7.69 0.64 -6.39
N SER A 249 -8.18 1.79 -6.90
CA SER A 249 -9.10 1.84 -8.03
C SER A 249 -8.62 2.87 -9.05
N PRO A 250 -8.60 2.54 -10.34
CA PRO A 250 -8.34 3.53 -11.37
C PRO A 250 -9.45 4.59 -11.41
N GLY A 251 -9.08 5.78 -11.86
CA GLY A 251 -10.03 6.89 -12.03
C GLY A 251 -9.79 8.06 -11.09
N GLY A 252 -10.26 9.22 -11.53
CA GLY A 252 -10.01 10.49 -10.87
C GLY A 252 -8.63 11.09 -11.17
N GLN A 253 -8.51 12.38 -10.84
CA GLN A 253 -7.26 13.13 -10.95
C GLN A 253 -6.55 13.15 -9.60
N TYR A 254 -5.23 13.04 -9.62
CA TYR A 254 -4.39 13.22 -8.45
C TYR A 254 -3.34 14.30 -8.67
N ALA A 255 -3.16 15.16 -7.68
CA ALA A 255 -2.08 16.13 -7.64
C ALA A 255 -1.36 16.00 -6.29
N LEU A 256 -0.04 15.90 -6.34
CA LEU A 256 0.81 15.89 -5.14
C LEU A 256 1.79 17.04 -5.23
N GLN A 257 1.78 17.91 -4.23
CA GLN A 257 2.76 18.96 -4.05
C GLN A 257 3.54 18.71 -2.76
N VAL A 258 4.87 18.79 -2.83
CA VAL A 258 5.76 18.73 -1.68
C VAL A 258 6.47 20.06 -1.54
N CYS A 259 6.30 20.71 -0.39
CA CYS A 259 6.95 21.96 -0.02
C CYS A 259 8.02 21.68 1.03
N PHE A 260 9.22 22.23 0.82
CA PHE A 260 10.37 22.06 1.71
C PHE A 260 10.64 23.32 2.52
N ASP A 261 11.01 23.12 3.78
CA ASP A 261 11.52 24.19 4.64
C ASP A 261 12.80 24.81 4.05
N ALA A 262 13.04 26.09 4.36
CA ALA A 262 14.22 26.80 3.87
C ALA A 262 15.54 26.18 4.38
N ALA A 263 15.53 25.56 5.56
CA ALA A 263 16.68 24.88 6.14
C ALA A 263 16.86 23.42 5.66
N ALA A 264 15.89 22.87 4.92
CA ALA A 264 15.85 21.46 4.52
C ALA A 264 15.50 21.33 3.03
N VAL A 265 16.38 21.85 2.16
CA VAL A 265 16.20 21.79 0.70
C VAL A 265 16.91 20.55 0.14
N PRO A 266 16.22 19.68 -0.63
CA PRO A 266 16.84 18.50 -1.21
C PRO A 266 17.74 18.84 -2.40
N VAL A 267 18.76 18.03 -2.65
CA VAL A 267 19.64 18.18 -3.82
C VAL A 267 18.96 17.69 -5.10
N ARG A 268 18.10 16.68 -4.98
CA ARG A 268 17.41 16.06 -6.11
C ARG A 268 16.03 15.58 -5.68
N CYS A 269 15.05 15.77 -6.55
CA CYS A 269 13.71 15.21 -6.41
C CYS A 269 13.38 14.39 -7.64
N HIS A 270 12.68 13.27 -7.47
CA HIS A 270 12.23 12.45 -8.58
C HIS A 270 10.83 11.91 -8.30
N ARG A 271 9.98 11.86 -9.34
CA ARG A 271 8.73 11.09 -9.25
C ARG A 271 9.02 9.61 -9.45
N PHE A 272 8.14 8.76 -8.96
CA PHE A 272 8.14 7.34 -9.30
C PHE A 272 6.72 6.77 -9.24
N ALA A 273 6.49 5.70 -9.99
CA ALA A 273 5.28 4.90 -9.91
C ALA A 273 5.64 3.43 -9.68
N GLN A 274 4.81 2.69 -8.95
CA GLN A 274 4.94 1.25 -8.74
C GLN A 274 3.60 0.59 -8.97
N HIS A 275 3.56 -0.53 -9.67
CA HIS A 275 2.28 -1.21 -9.92
C HIS A 275 1.75 -1.90 -8.67
N SER A 276 2.64 -2.55 -7.94
CA SER A 276 2.40 -3.08 -6.61
C SER A 276 3.56 -2.71 -5.72
N ALA A 277 3.37 -2.95 -4.44
CA ALA A 277 4.22 -2.41 -3.42
C ALA A 277 5.62 -3.09 -3.40
N ALA A 278 5.71 -4.32 -3.95
CA ALA A 278 6.95 -5.03 -4.21
C ALA A 278 7.45 -4.94 -5.66
N ALA A 279 6.69 -4.29 -6.55
CA ALA A 279 7.11 -4.09 -7.93
C ALA A 279 8.27 -3.08 -8.02
N PRO A 280 9.19 -3.25 -8.99
CA PRO A 280 10.23 -2.26 -9.23
C PRO A 280 9.63 -0.89 -9.53
N ARG A 281 10.33 0.16 -9.09
CA ARG A 281 9.96 1.54 -9.43
C ARG A 281 10.09 1.75 -10.94
N SER A 282 9.10 2.43 -11.48
CA SER A 282 9.00 2.78 -12.90
C SER A 282 8.68 4.26 -13.03
N GLY A 283 8.87 4.82 -14.24
CA GLY A 283 8.55 6.22 -14.48
C GLY A 283 9.40 7.21 -13.67
N CYS A 284 10.58 6.77 -13.20
CA CYS A 284 11.52 7.61 -12.46
C CYS A 284 11.97 8.77 -13.33
N GLN A 285 11.61 10.00 -12.92
CA GLN A 285 11.95 11.21 -13.65
C GLN A 285 12.24 12.33 -12.66
N ASP A 286 13.28 13.09 -12.93
CA ASP A 286 13.66 14.24 -12.10
C ASP A 286 12.59 15.33 -12.15
N LEU A 287 12.33 15.90 -10.97
CA LEU A 287 11.43 17.02 -10.78
C LEU A 287 12.25 18.26 -10.48
N ALA A 288 12.02 19.33 -11.25
CA ALA A 288 12.64 20.61 -11.01
C ALA A 288 12.08 21.25 -9.73
N LEU A 289 12.96 21.53 -8.77
CA LEU A 289 12.61 22.26 -7.57
C LEU A 289 12.39 23.74 -7.91
N SER A 290 11.21 24.28 -7.56
CA SER A 290 10.96 25.72 -7.66
C SER A 290 11.84 26.46 -6.64
N GLY A 291 12.79 27.28 -7.09
CA GLY A 291 13.74 27.96 -6.18
C GLY A 291 13.07 28.88 -5.15
N ARG A 292 12.09 29.69 -5.56
CA ARG A 292 11.40 30.65 -4.66
C ARG A 292 10.45 29.96 -3.68
N HIS A 293 9.76 28.92 -4.14
CA HIS A 293 8.71 28.25 -3.38
C HIS A 293 9.17 26.94 -2.72
N ARG A 294 10.40 26.51 -3.00
CA ARG A 294 11.03 25.26 -2.54
C ARG A 294 10.06 24.09 -2.64
N SER A 295 9.44 23.95 -3.80
CA SER A 295 8.39 22.96 -4.00
C SER A 295 8.56 22.19 -5.29
N VAL A 296 8.19 20.92 -5.24
CA VAL A 296 8.02 20.04 -6.40
C VAL A 296 6.59 19.55 -6.43
N HIS A 297 6.11 19.17 -7.60
CA HIS A 297 4.80 18.58 -7.73
C HIS A 297 4.77 17.54 -8.84
N LEU A 298 3.76 16.68 -8.79
CA LEU A 298 3.34 15.85 -9.91
C LEU A 298 1.82 15.91 -10.02
N VAL A 299 1.32 15.69 -11.22
CA VAL A 299 -0.10 15.56 -11.51
C VAL A 299 -0.30 14.32 -12.36
N GLU A 300 -1.20 13.45 -11.92
CA GLU A 300 -1.68 12.31 -12.69
C GLU A 300 -3.14 12.57 -13.10
N PRO A 301 -3.40 12.91 -14.37
CA PRO A 301 -4.74 13.24 -14.83
C PRO A 301 -5.72 12.06 -14.74
N ARG A 302 -5.22 10.83 -14.82
CA ARG A 302 -6.01 9.60 -14.67
C ARG A 302 -5.23 8.57 -13.88
N LEU A 303 -5.61 8.41 -12.62
CA LEU A 303 -5.02 7.40 -11.75
C LEU A 303 -5.21 5.99 -12.29
N ARG A 304 -4.16 5.18 -12.12
CA ARG A 304 -4.19 3.73 -12.27
C ARG A 304 -4.07 3.10 -10.88
N ALA A 305 -4.49 1.85 -10.74
CA ALA A 305 -4.21 1.09 -9.53
C ALA A 305 -2.69 0.92 -9.35
N GLY A 306 -2.22 1.08 -8.12
CA GLY A 306 -0.81 1.02 -7.74
C GLY A 306 -0.41 2.19 -6.85
N PHE A 307 0.87 2.53 -6.89
CA PHE A 307 1.49 3.54 -6.05
C PHE A 307 2.11 4.65 -6.89
N LEU A 308 1.98 5.88 -6.42
CA LEU A 308 2.61 7.06 -7.01
C LEU A 308 3.26 7.89 -5.91
N GLY A 309 4.46 8.39 -6.15
CA GLY A 309 5.20 9.11 -5.14
C GLY A 309 6.24 10.07 -5.68
N ILE A 310 6.80 10.84 -4.76
CA ILE A 310 7.97 11.67 -4.97
C ILE A 310 9.02 11.24 -3.95
N GLY A 311 10.20 10.88 -4.45
CA GLY A 311 11.41 10.67 -3.67
C GLY A 311 12.30 11.90 -3.76
N TRP A 312 13.10 12.12 -2.74
CA TRP A 312 14.08 13.19 -2.69
C TRP A 312 15.34 12.75 -1.97
N ASP A 313 16.46 13.30 -2.43
CA ASP A 313 17.77 13.09 -1.82
C ASP A 313 18.20 14.35 -1.07
N TRP A 314 18.82 14.12 0.09
CA TRP A 314 19.36 15.17 0.94
C TRP A 314 20.85 15.41 0.71
N GLU A 315 21.55 14.47 0.08
CA GLU A 315 23.01 14.47 -0.14
C GLU A 315 23.36 14.28 -1.62
#